data_AF-A0A1V8M6N3-F1
#
_entry.id   AF-A0A1V8M6N3-F1
#
_cell.length_a   1.000
_cell.length_b   1.000
_cell.length_c   1.000
_cell.angle_alpha   90.00
_cell.angle_beta   90.00
_cell.angle_gamma   90.00
#
_symmetry.space_group_name_H-M   'P 1'
#
loop_
_entity.id
_entity.type
_entity.pdbx_description
1 polymer ?
#
loop_
_entity_poly.entity_id
_entity_poly.type
_entity_poly.pdbx_seq_one_letter_code
_entity_poly.pdbx_strand_id
1 'polypeptide(L)'
;MKLNAEQWEEIRYQWESDDSLSFEELSKKLPVTRQTISKRAHKHGWCKNSGKELKKITRKEIDNEHDMKNGVGRPAIKFKPEYSEQAKKLALLGLVDKEIAPVFGISLRTLNKWKIKYPEFMQSIKDGKLQADSEVALSLYKSAIGGHTISEEKVIPDGDGGTTIIEIKRQIPPDYRAQSLWLRNRQPAKWRDKVEIDAAIDVNETSIEFIMENFIKVMDKAHERSRLMRIERGLDPKD
;
A
#
# COMPACT_ATOMS: atom_id res chain seq x y z
N MET A 1 -66.27 33.54 -0.42
CA MET A 1 -65.82 34.93 -0.63
C MET A 1 -64.30 34.96 -0.65
N LYS A 2 -63.68 35.64 -1.63
CA LYS A 2 -62.22 35.77 -1.72
C LYS A 2 -61.83 37.15 -1.18
N LEU A 3 -60.88 37.19 -0.23
CA LEU A 3 -60.31 38.43 0.30
C LEU A 3 -59.53 39.16 -0.82
N ASN A 4 -59.68 40.49 -0.89
CA ASN A 4 -58.96 41.36 -1.82
C ASN A 4 -57.47 41.49 -1.43
N ALA A 5 -56.63 41.98 -2.34
CA ALA A 5 -55.19 42.16 -2.11
C ALA A 5 -54.89 43.06 -0.89
N GLU A 6 -55.60 44.19 -0.77
CA GLU A 6 -55.47 45.13 0.36
C GLU A 6 -55.80 44.47 1.70
N GLN A 7 -56.85 43.64 1.74
CA GLN A 7 -57.24 42.91 2.95
C GLN A 7 -56.16 41.91 3.37
N TRP A 8 -55.44 41.30 2.42
CA TRP A 8 -54.33 40.39 2.74
C TRP A 8 -53.11 41.12 3.28
N GLU A 9 -52.85 42.35 2.83
CA GLU A 9 -51.76 43.18 3.35
C GLU A 9 -52.04 43.64 4.78
N GLU A 10 -53.29 44.01 5.08
CA GLU A 10 -53.69 44.38 6.42
C GLU A 10 -53.59 43.20 7.40
N ILE A 11 -54.05 42.00 6.99
CA ILE A 11 -53.90 40.77 7.79
C ILE A 11 -52.42 40.45 8.03
N ARG A 12 -51.57 40.63 7.01
CA ARG A 12 -50.13 40.46 7.14
C ARG A 12 -49.56 41.40 8.18
N TYR A 13 -49.88 42.69 8.08
CA TYR A 13 -49.39 43.71 9.00
C TYR A 13 -49.82 43.43 10.45
N GLN A 14 -51.08 43.05 10.66
CA GLN A 14 -51.59 42.67 11.98
C GLN A 14 -50.85 41.45 12.56
N TRP A 15 -50.57 40.45 11.73
CA TRP A 15 -49.88 39.24 12.17
C TRP A 15 -48.38 39.44 12.42
N GLU A 16 -47.72 40.25 11.60
CA GLU A 16 -46.29 40.57 11.73
C GLU A 16 -46.02 41.54 12.89
N SER A 17 -47.01 42.36 13.26
CA SER A 17 -46.91 43.33 14.37
C SER A 17 -47.17 42.73 15.75
N ASP A 18 -47.95 41.65 15.84
CA ASP A 18 -48.29 40.98 17.10
C ASP A 18 -47.63 39.60 17.17
N ASP A 19 -46.56 39.50 17.95
CA ASP A 19 -45.79 38.27 18.13
C ASP A 19 -46.62 37.12 18.73
N SER A 20 -47.69 37.42 19.48
CA SER A 20 -48.55 36.43 20.13
C SER A 20 -49.66 35.87 19.22
N LEU A 21 -49.99 36.58 18.14
CA LEU A 21 -51.15 36.27 17.30
C LEU A 21 -50.96 34.99 16.47
N SER A 22 -51.81 33.98 16.66
CA SER A 22 -51.75 32.72 15.89
C SER A 22 -52.60 32.77 14.61
N PHE A 23 -52.24 31.97 13.60
CA PHE A 23 -53.10 31.77 12.42
C PHE A 23 -54.49 31.19 12.79
N GLU A 24 -54.59 30.49 13.92
CA GLU A 24 -55.86 30.00 14.47
C GLU A 24 -56.79 31.16 14.84
N GLU A 25 -56.24 32.18 15.50
CA GLU A 25 -56.99 33.35 15.98
C GLU A 25 -57.41 34.26 14.83
N LEU A 26 -56.55 34.41 13.82
CA LEU A 26 -56.89 35.10 12.58
C LEU A 26 -58.03 34.41 11.83
N SER A 27 -58.03 33.08 11.80
CA SER A 27 -59.10 32.31 11.12
C SER A 27 -60.47 32.44 11.79
N LYS A 28 -60.53 32.80 13.08
CA LYS A 28 -61.80 33.08 13.78
C LYS A 28 -62.40 34.43 13.39
N LYS A 29 -61.57 35.40 13.00
CA LYS A 29 -61.99 36.77 12.64
C LYS A 29 -62.24 36.97 11.15
N LEU A 30 -61.82 36.02 10.31
CA LEU A 30 -61.84 36.14 8.86
C LEU A 30 -62.67 35.03 8.21
N PRO A 31 -63.28 35.26 7.04
CA PRO A 31 -64.03 34.25 6.31
C PRO A 31 -63.13 33.26 5.54
N VAL A 32 -61.93 32.95 6.06
CA VAL A 32 -60.95 32.04 5.46
C VAL A 32 -60.37 31.08 6.49
N THR A 33 -60.10 29.85 6.07
CA THR A 33 -59.54 28.83 6.96
C THR A 33 -58.08 29.12 7.32
N ARG A 34 -57.64 28.63 8.50
CA ARG A 34 -56.24 28.65 8.94
C ARG A 34 -55.27 28.15 7.86
N GLN A 35 -55.64 27.08 7.15
CA GLN A 35 -54.81 26.49 6.10
C GLN A 35 -54.59 27.45 4.92
N THR A 36 -55.61 28.24 4.57
CA THR A 36 -55.52 29.24 3.50
C THR A 36 -54.56 30.37 3.89
N ILE A 37 -54.62 30.82 5.15
CA ILE A 37 -53.72 31.86 5.70
C ILE A 37 -52.28 31.33 5.72
N SER A 38 -52.05 30.13 6.25
CA SER A 38 -50.72 29.51 6.31
C SER A 38 -50.08 29.32 4.94
N LYS A 39 -50.83 28.80 3.95
CA LYS A 39 -50.34 28.67 2.57
C LYS A 39 -49.96 30.02 1.96
N ARG A 40 -50.74 31.06 2.23
CA ARG A 40 -50.46 32.42 1.76
C ARG A 40 -49.22 33.01 2.43
N ALA A 41 -49.10 32.85 3.74
CA ALA A 41 -47.96 33.29 4.54
C ALA A 41 -46.65 32.68 4.05
N HIS A 42 -46.61 31.37 3.80
CA HIS A 42 -45.44 30.70 3.23
C HIS A 42 -45.13 31.19 1.81
N LYS A 43 -46.14 31.36 0.96
CA LYS A 43 -45.96 31.81 -0.43
C LYS A 43 -45.42 33.25 -0.52
N HIS A 44 -45.84 34.13 0.38
CA HIS A 44 -45.46 35.55 0.39
C HIS A 44 -44.42 35.90 1.47
N GLY A 45 -43.85 34.89 2.14
CA GLY A 45 -42.75 35.05 3.09
C GLY A 45 -43.09 35.91 4.31
N TRP A 46 -44.27 35.73 4.91
CA TRP A 46 -44.63 36.46 6.14
C TRP A 46 -43.71 36.04 7.29
N CYS A 47 -43.17 37.01 8.04
CA CYS A 47 -42.26 36.73 9.13
C CYS A 47 -42.53 37.65 10.34
N LYS A 48 -42.63 37.04 11.52
CA LYS A 48 -42.59 37.75 12.80
C LYS A 48 -41.14 38.08 13.15
N ASN A 49 -40.88 39.19 13.84
CA ASN A 49 -39.54 39.67 14.17
C ASN A 49 -38.66 40.12 12.97
N SER A 50 -39.20 40.92 12.06
CA SER A 50 -38.42 41.60 11.00
C SER A 50 -37.36 42.60 11.52
N GLY A 51 -37.30 42.84 12.84
CA GLY A 51 -36.40 43.80 13.51
C GLY A 51 -35.29 43.20 14.39
N LYS A 52 -35.06 41.89 14.42
CA LYS A 52 -33.79 41.36 14.94
C LYS A 52 -32.85 41.15 13.76
N GLU A 53 -31.81 41.98 13.67
CA GLU A 53 -30.71 41.81 12.72
C GLU A 53 -30.18 40.38 12.82
N LEU A 54 -30.63 39.53 11.91
CA LEU A 54 -29.90 38.35 11.51
C LEU A 54 -28.60 38.89 10.93
N LYS A 55 -27.52 38.84 11.72
CA LYS A 55 -26.16 38.94 11.19
C LYS A 55 -26.15 38.08 9.94
N LYS A 56 -25.95 38.69 8.77
CA LYS A 56 -25.80 37.95 7.51
C LYS A 56 -24.49 37.19 7.63
N ILE A 57 -24.55 36.04 8.27
CA ILE A 57 -23.47 35.06 8.26
C ILE A 57 -23.35 34.66 6.79
N THR A 58 -22.27 35.12 6.17
CA THR A 58 -21.96 34.78 4.79
C THR A 58 -21.85 33.25 4.68
N ARG A 59 -22.15 32.67 3.50
CA ARG A 59 -21.96 31.21 3.29
C ARG A 59 -20.56 30.75 3.72
N LYS A 60 -19.54 31.60 3.52
CA LYS A 60 -18.16 31.39 4.01
C LYS A 60 -18.05 31.24 5.52
N GLU A 61 -18.81 31.98 6.32
CA GLU A 61 -18.81 31.86 7.78
C GLU A 61 -19.58 30.62 8.25
N ILE A 62 -20.65 30.22 7.54
CA ILE A 62 -21.36 28.95 7.79
C ILE A 62 -20.47 27.75 7.46
N ASP A 63 -19.75 27.80 6.34
CA ASP A 63 -18.78 26.78 5.93
C ASP A 63 -17.62 26.70 6.95
N ASN A 64 -17.11 27.84 7.42
CA ASN A 64 -16.10 27.90 8.49
C ASN A 64 -16.62 27.34 9.83
N GLU A 65 -17.88 27.57 10.19
CA GLU A 65 -18.47 27.03 11.42
C GLU A 65 -18.73 25.52 11.33
N HIS A 66 -19.05 25.02 10.13
CA HIS A 66 -19.22 23.60 9.84
C HIS A 66 -17.87 22.86 9.88
N ASP A 67 -16.80 23.47 9.36
CA ASP A 67 -15.43 22.94 9.48
C ASP A 67 -14.90 22.94 10.93
N MET A 68 -15.35 23.87 11.77
CA MET A 68 -14.98 23.94 13.20
C MET A 68 -15.77 22.97 14.10
N LYS A 69 -16.94 22.50 13.65
CA LYS A 69 -17.81 21.56 14.41
C LYS A 69 -17.71 20.10 13.96
N ASN A 70 -17.04 19.83 12.84
CA ASN A 70 -16.60 18.48 12.50
C ASN A 70 -15.41 18.10 13.38
N GLY A 71 -15.76 17.61 14.58
CA GLY A 71 -14.85 17.24 15.65
C GLY A 71 -13.59 16.56 15.14
N VAL A 72 -12.46 17.14 15.51
CA VAL A 72 -11.11 16.64 15.30
C VAL A 72 -11.10 15.13 15.56
N GLY A 73 -11.06 14.32 14.51
CA GLY A 73 -10.84 12.89 14.62
C GLY A 73 -9.56 12.63 15.42
N ARG A 74 -9.42 11.41 15.99
CA ARG A 74 -8.24 11.00 16.79
C ARG A 74 -6.97 11.62 16.21
N PRO A 75 -6.21 12.41 16.99
CA PRO A 75 -5.10 13.19 16.46
C PRO A 75 -4.16 12.27 15.70
N ALA A 76 -3.97 12.57 14.40
CA ALA A 76 -3.12 11.77 13.56
C ALA A 76 -1.68 11.85 14.10
N ILE A 77 -1.09 10.69 14.39
CA ILE A 77 0.32 10.59 14.75
C ILE A 77 1.13 11.24 13.62
N LYS A 78 1.84 12.31 13.95
CA LYS A 78 2.67 13.06 13.00
C LYS A 78 3.96 12.29 12.76
N PHE A 79 4.43 12.33 11.53
CA PHE A 79 5.73 11.75 11.16
C PHE A 79 6.86 12.54 11.83
N LYS A 80 7.85 11.83 12.36
CA LYS A 80 9.11 12.37 12.86
C LYS A 80 10.27 11.75 12.05
N PRO A 81 11.30 12.53 11.68
CA PRO A 81 12.46 12.00 10.95
C PRO A 81 13.16 10.83 11.64
N GLU A 82 13.17 10.79 12.97
CA GLU A 82 13.72 9.70 13.79
C GLU A 82 13.11 8.32 13.46
N TYR A 83 11.87 8.30 12.97
CA TYR A 83 11.21 7.05 12.60
C TYR A 83 11.87 6.36 11.41
N SER A 84 12.61 7.08 10.56
CA SER A 84 13.36 6.49 9.45
C SER A 84 14.44 5.52 9.93
N GLU A 85 15.23 5.93 10.93
CA GLU A 85 16.25 5.06 11.51
C GLU A 85 15.64 3.89 12.26
N GLN A 86 14.57 4.12 13.02
CA GLN A 86 13.86 3.05 13.74
C GLN A 86 13.27 2.04 12.76
N ALA A 87 12.65 2.50 11.67
CA ALA A 87 12.08 1.64 10.65
C ALA A 87 13.16 0.83 9.91
N LYS A 88 14.35 1.40 9.69
CA LYS A 88 15.50 0.65 9.16
C LYS A 88 15.91 -0.48 10.10
N LYS A 89 16.04 -0.21 11.39
CA LYS A 89 16.39 -1.23 12.40
C LYS A 89 15.33 -2.34 12.47
N LEU A 90 14.04 -1.99 12.44
CA LEU A 90 12.95 -2.97 12.42
C LEU A 90 12.94 -3.79 11.13
N ALA A 91 13.23 -3.18 9.98
CA ALA A 91 13.36 -3.87 8.71
C ALA A 91 14.57 -4.82 8.68
N LEU A 92 15.69 -4.44 9.30
CA LEU A 92 16.88 -5.28 9.44
C LEU A 92 16.60 -6.54 10.27
N LEU A 93 15.72 -6.43 11.26
CA LEU A 93 15.24 -7.58 12.05
C LEU A 93 14.30 -8.52 11.26
N GLY A 94 13.98 -8.19 9.99
CA GLY A 94 13.14 -9.00 9.12
C GLY A 94 11.64 -8.76 9.26
N LEU A 95 11.22 -7.70 9.98
CA LEU A 95 9.79 -7.42 10.17
C LEU A 95 9.12 -6.96 8.86
N VAL A 96 7.89 -7.41 8.68
CA VAL A 96 7.05 -6.99 7.56
C VAL A 96 6.34 -5.68 7.90
N ASP A 97 6.00 -4.86 6.90
CA ASP A 97 5.28 -3.58 7.09
C ASP A 97 4.02 -3.70 7.96
N LYS A 98 3.35 -4.86 7.96
CA LYS A 98 2.19 -5.19 8.81
C LYS A 98 2.53 -5.26 10.30
N GLU A 99 3.75 -5.67 10.63
CA GLU A 99 4.29 -5.80 11.99
C GLU A 99 4.98 -4.51 12.43
N ILE A 100 5.61 -3.78 11.50
CA ILE A 100 6.22 -2.47 11.75
C ILE A 100 5.17 -1.43 12.15
N ALA A 101 4.00 -1.42 11.51
CA ALA A 101 2.97 -0.41 11.77
C ALA A 101 2.46 -0.41 13.23
N PRO A 102 2.14 -1.56 13.87
CA PRO A 102 1.85 -1.65 15.29
C PRO A 102 2.94 -1.10 16.21
N VAL A 103 4.22 -1.30 15.90
CA VAL A 103 5.35 -0.80 16.72
C VAL A 103 5.32 0.72 16.85
N PHE A 104 4.91 1.42 15.79
CA PHE A 104 4.73 2.87 15.79
C PHE A 104 3.35 3.33 16.26
N GLY A 105 2.46 2.41 16.65
CA GLY A 105 1.08 2.72 17.04
C GLY A 105 0.21 3.25 15.89
N ILE A 106 0.58 2.98 14.64
CA ILE A 106 -0.12 3.47 13.44
C ILE A 106 -0.76 2.33 12.65
N SER A 107 -1.73 2.68 11.80
CA SER A 107 -2.28 1.73 10.82
C SER A 107 -1.31 1.51 9.65
N LEU A 108 -1.40 0.35 9.00
CA LEU A 108 -0.66 0.07 7.76
C LEU A 108 -0.93 1.14 6.68
N ARG A 109 -2.16 1.66 6.63
CA ARG A 109 -2.53 2.76 5.72
C ARG A 109 -1.72 4.02 6.00
N THR A 110 -1.53 4.37 7.27
CA THR A 110 -0.72 5.53 7.68
C THR A 110 0.76 5.32 7.33
N LEU A 111 1.30 4.13 7.59
CA LEU A 111 2.67 3.77 7.20
C LEU A 111 2.88 3.88 5.67
N ASN A 112 1.93 3.40 4.87
CA ASN A 112 1.96 3.53 3.42
C ASN A 112 1.93 4.99 2.96
N LYS A 113 1.11 5.84 3.62
CA LYS A 113 1.11 7.29 3.36
C LYS A 113 2.47 7.92 3.69
N TRP A 114 3.12 7.50 4.78
CA TRP A 114 4.46 8.00 5.13
C TRP A 114 5.51 7.62 4.09
N LYS A 115 5.47 6.39 3.57
CA LYS A 115 6.38 5.96 2.48
C LYS A 115 6.24 6.81 1.22
N ILE A 116 5.02 7.18 0.84
CA ILE A 116 4.77 8.04 -0.33
C ILE A 116 5.20 9.48 -0.05
N LYS A 117 4.88 10.00 1.13
CA LYS A 117 5.12 11.40 1.48
C LYS A 117 6.59 11.71 1.80
N TYR A 118 7.33 10.73 2.34
CA TYR A 118 8.70 10.88 2.79
C TYR A 118 9.60 9.82 2.12
N PRO A 119 10.25 10.16 0.99
CA PRO A 119 11.10 9.22 0.25
C PRO A 119 12.26 8.67 1.10
N GLU A 120 12.85 9.47 1.98
CA GLU A 120 13.94 9.05 2.89
C GLU A 120 13.51 7.93 3.84
N PHE A 121 12.27 7.98 4.33
CA PHE A 121 11.69 6.93 5.18
C PHE A 121 11.53 5.62 4.40
N MET A 122 11.05 5.71 3.15
CA MET A 122 10.93 4.55 2.27
C MET A 122 12.30 3.96 1.92
N GLN A 123 13.29 4.81 1.65
CA GLN A 123 14.66 4.38 1.36
C GLN A 123 15.27 3.66 2.55
N SER A 124 15.10 4.20 3.76
CA SER A 124 15.60 3.58 4.99
C SER A 124 15.06 2.17 5.21
N ILE A 125 13.77 1.94 4.95
CA ILE A 125 13.16 0.60 5.01
C ILE A 125 13.74 -0.34 3.94
N LYS A 126 13.91 0.15 2.71
CA LYS A 126 14.50 -0.65 1.62
C LYS A 126 15.93 -1.06 1.94
N ASP A 127 16.74 -0.12 2.43
CA ASP A 127 18.13 -0.37 2.80
C ASP A 127 18.23 -1.41 3.92
N GLY A 128 17.34 -1.34 4.92
CA GLY A 128 17.27 -2.34 6.00
C GLY A 128 16.93 -3.74 5.47
N LYS A 129 15.94 -3.86 4.58
CA LYS A 129 15.57 -5.14 3.95
C LYS A 129 16.69 -5.69 3.08
N LEU A 130 17.29 -4.84 2.25
CA LEU A 130 18.40 -5.22 1.37
C LEU A 130 19.59 -5.75 2.18
N GLN A 131 19.91 -5.11 3.31
CA GLN A 131 20.97 -5.58 4.19
C GLN A 131 20.64 -6.95 4.78
N ALA A 132 19.44 -7.14 5.33
CA ALA A 132 19.01 -8.43 5.87
C ALA A 132 19.05 -9.54 4.79
N ASP A 133 18.52 -9.26 3.60
CA ASP A 133 18.53 -10.20 2.47
C ASP A 133 19.97 -10.52 2.03
N SER A 134 20.88 -9.55 2.07
CA SER A 134 22.29 -9.74 1.71
C SER A 134 23.03 -10.67 2.68
N GLU A 135 22.75 -10.56 3.98
CA GLU A 135 23.34 -11.42 5.00
C GLU A 135 22.86 -12.87 4.85
N VAL A 136 21.57 -13.06 4.57
CA VAL A 136 20.99 -14.37 4.25
C VAL A 136 21.61 -14.94 2.97
N ALA A 137 21.74 -14.14 1.92
CA ALA A 137 22.35 -14.58 0.66
C ALA A 137 23.82 -15.01 0.85
N LEU A 138 24.58 -14.27 1.66
CA LEU A 138 25.97 -14.61 2.00
C LEU A 138 26.04 -15.90 2.82
N SER A 139 25.16 -16.08 3.80
CA SER A 139 25.06 -17.32 4.58
C SER A 139 24.71 -18.52 3.70
N LEU A 140 23.73 -18.36 2.80
CA LEU A 140 23.34 -19.39 1.83
C LEU A 140 24.51 -19.77 0.92
N TYR A 141 25.28 -18.79 0.44
CA TYR A 141 26.48 -19.04 -0.37
C TYR A 141 27.55 -19.83 0.41
N LYS A 142 27.82 -19.46 1.67
CA LYS A 142 28.74 -20.20 2.54
C LYS A 142 28.27 -21.64 2.75
N SER A 143 26.96 -21.84 2.94
CA SER A 143 26.35 -23.18 3.07
C SER A 143 26.48 -24.00 1.78
N ALA A 144 26.32 -23.37 0.61
CA ALA A 144 26.47 -24.05 -0.67
C ALA A 144 27.92 -24.51 -0.94
N ILE A 145 28.92 -23.79 -0.43
CA ILE A 145 30.35 -24.16 -0.57
C ILE A 145 30.82 -25.12 0.53
N GLY A 146 30.13 -25.18 1.67
CA GLY A 146 30.62 -25.90 2.86
C GLY A 146 31.65 -25.08 3.64
N GLY A 147 31.50 -23.75 3.66
CA GLY A 147 32.40 -22.82 4.34
C GLY A 147 32.12 -22.64 5.84
N HIS A 148 31.20 -23.41 6.42
CA HIS A 148 30.89 -23.35 7.84
C HIS A 148 31.77 -24.37 8.60
N THR A 149 32.42 -23.91 9.66
CA THR A 149 33.15 -24.76 10.60
C THR A 149 32.44 -24.69 11.95
N ILE A 150 32.21 -25.84 12.57
CA ILE A 150 31.67 -25.96 13.91
C ILE A 150 32.84 -26.36 14.80
N SER A 151 33.08 -25.62 15.87
CA SER A 151 33.95 -26.06 16.97
C SER A 151 33.12 -26.93 17.91
N GLU A 152 33.56 -28.16 18.12
CA GLU A 152 33.03 -29.09 19.10
C GLU A 152 34.06 -29.25 20.22
N GLU A 153 33.66 -29.00 21.47
CA GLU A 153 34.50 -29.27 22.64
C GLU A 153 34.35 -30.72 23.06
N LYS A 154 35.43 -31.49 22.96
CA LYS A 154 35.45 -32.88 23.44
C LYS A 154 36.20 -32.92 24.76
N VAL A 155 35.47 -33.26 25.82
CA VAL A 155 36.04 -33.49 27.15
C VAL A 155 36.64 -34.89 27.19
N ILE A 156 37.96 -34.97 27.29
CA ILE A 156 38.68 -36.24 27.41
C ILE A 156 39.18 -36.35 28.85
N PRO A 157 38.85 -37.42 29.59
CA PRO A 157 39.41 -37.66 30.90
C PRO A 157 40.88 -38.09 30.74
N ASP A 158 41.79 -37.35 31.35
CA ASP A 158 43.18 -37.76 31.46
C ASP A 158 43.32 -38.75 32.62
N GLY A 159 44.13 -39.79 32.43
CA GLY A 159 44.28 -40.92 33.35
C GLY A 159 44.68 -40.57 34.80
N ASP A 160 45.04 -39.32 35.09
CA ASP A 160 45.41 -38.80 36.41
C ASP A 160 44.30 -37.96 37.10
N GLY A 161 43.06 -38.00 36.61
CA GLY A 161 41.92 -37.31 37.25
C GLY A 161 41.75 -35.83 36.86
N GLY A 162 42.52 -35.36 35.88
CA GLY A 162 42.30 -34.08 35.20
C GLY A 162 41.34 -34.24 34.01
N THR A 163 40.64 -33.17 33.65
CA THR A 163 39.80 -33.14 32.44
C THR A 163 40.42 -32.15 31.44
N THR A 164 40.81 -32.64 30.26
CA THR A 164 41.30 -31.78 29.18
C THR A 164 40.18 -31.55 28.17
N ILE A 165 39.86 -30.27 27.95
CA ILE A 165 38.88 -29.83 26.95
C ILE A 165 39.65 -29.60 25.65
N ILE A 166 39.40 -30.42 24.62
CA ILE A 166 39.99 -30.23 23.29
C ILE A 166 38.94 -29.62 22.36
N GLU A 167 39.26 -28.48 21.76
CA GLU A 167 38.45 -27.86 20.70
C GLU A 167 38.74 -28.52 19.35
N ILE A 168 37.77 -29.30 18.82
CA ILE A 168 37.86 -29.94 17.49
C ILE A 168 37.03 -29.12 16.51
N LYS A 169 37.66 -28.63 15.44
CA LYS A 169 36.96 -27.91 14.36
C LYS A 169 36.51 -28.89 13.28
N ARG A 170 35.21 -29.10 13.13
CA ARG A 170 34.60 -29.91 12.07
C ARG A 170 34.08 -29.02 10.95
N GLN A 171 34.45 -29.33 9.72
CA GLN A 171 33.88 -28.66 8.54
C GLN A 171 32.50 -29.26 8.22
N ILE A 172 31.50 -28.40 8.02
CA ILE A 172 30.18 -28.82 7.56
C ILE A 172 30.27 -29.11 6.05
N PRO A 173 29.82 -30.27 5.57
CA PRO A 173 29.78 -30.54 4.14
C PRO A 173 28.85 -29.54 3.44
N PRO A 174 29.11 -29.23 2.16
CA PRO A 174 28.24 -28.35 1.40
C PRO A 174 26.81 -28.93 1.27
N ASP A 175 25.80 -28.08 1.39
CA ASP A 175 24.40 -28.48 1.22
C ASP A 175 23.98 -28.43 -0.26
N TYR A 176 23.67 -29.61 -0.82
CA TYR A 176 23.14 -29.76 -2.18
C TYR A 176 21.89 -28.90 -2.43
N ARG A 177 21.01 -28.74 -1.44
CA ARG A 177 19.78 -27.94 -1.58
C ARG A 177 20.11 -26.47 -1.78
N ALA A 178 21.08 -25.95 -1.02
CA ALA A 178 21.57 -24.58 -1.16
C ALA A 178 22.23 -24.36 -2.53
N GLN A 179 23.02 -25.33 -3.00
CA GLN A 179 23.63 -25.30 -4.34
C GLN A 179 22.58 -25.28 -5.45
N SER A 180 21.62 -26.19 -5.40
CA SER A 180 20.53 -26.28 -6.39
C SER A 180 19.69 -25.00 -6.41
N LEU A 181 19.33 -24.46 -5.24
CA LEU A 181 18.61 -23.19 -5.12
C LEU A 181 19.40 -22.02 -5.73
N TRP A 182 20.70 -21.94 -5.44
CA TRP A 182 21.58 -20.90 -5.98
C TRP A 182 21.66 -20.94 -7.50
N LEU A 183 21.86 -22.14 -8.06
CA LEU A 183 22.00 -22.35 -9.51
C LEU A 183 20.67 -22.09 -10.25
N ARG A 184 19.54 -22.49 -9.68
CA ARG A 184 18.19 -22.19 -10.23
C ARG A 184 17.91 -20.69 -10.27
N ASN A 185 18.36 -19.94 -9.26
CA ASN A 185 18.14 -18.49 -9.19
C ASN A 185 19.09 -17.70 -10.10
N ARG A 186 20.38 -18.07 -10.19
CA ARG A 186 21.38 -17.35 -11.02
C ARG A 186 21.46 -17.81 -12.47
N GLN A 187 21.20 -19.08 -12.75
CA GLN A 187 21.28 -19.67 -14.08
C GLN A 187 19.97 -20.40 -14.43
N PRO A 188 18.82 -19.71 -14.40
CA PRO A 188 17.51 -20.34 -14.62
C PRO A 188 17.43 -21.03 -15.98
N ALA A 189 18.08 -20.49 -17.02
CA ALA A 189 18.09 -21.09 -18.35
C ALA A 189 18.73 -22.49 -18.41
N LYS A 190 19.62 -22.83 -17.47
CA LYS A 190 20.35 -24.12 -17.45
C LYS A 190 19.84 -25.08 -16.38
N TRP A 191 19.28 -24.56 -15.27
CA TRP A 191 19.00 -25.35 -14.07
C TRP A 191 17.52 -25.37 -13.67
N ARG A 192 16.64 -24.64 -14.36
CA ARG A 192 15.20 -24.64 -14.04
C ARG A 192 14.55 -25.93 -14.55
N ASP A 193 13.83 -26.60 -13.66
CA ASP A 193 13.26 -27.94 -13.92
C ASP A 193 12.17 -27.94 -15.00
N LYS A 194 11.38 -26.87 -15.09
CA LYS A 194 10.31 -26.69 -16.08
C LYS A 194 10.39 -25.30 -16.69
N VAL A 195 10.62 -25.25 -18.00
CA VAL A 195 10.49 -24.03 -18.80
C VAL A 195 9.14 -24.12 -19.50
N GLU A 196 8.13 -23.45 -18.95
CA GLU A 196 6.86 -23.27 -19.65
C GLU A 196 7.08 -22.22 -20.74
N ILE A 197 7.02 -22.66 -21.99
CA ILE A 197 7.01 -21.78 -23.15
C ILE A 197 5.54 -21.54 -23.45
N ASP A 198 5.01 -20.37 -23.05
CA ASP A 198 3.67 -19.92 -23.41
C ASP A 198 3.66 -19.54 -24.91
N ALA A 199 3.71 -20.56 -25.76
CA ALA A 199 3.59 -20.41 -27.20
C ALA A 199 2.11 -20.39 -27.58
N ALA A 200 1.43 -19.28 -27.31
CA ALA A 200 0.18 -18.96 -27.99
C ALA A 200 0.52 -18.53 -29.42
N ILE A 201 0.78 -19.50 -30.30
CA ILE A 201 1.09 -19.24 -31.71
C ILE A 201 -0.24 -19.14 -32.46
N ASP A 202 -0.60 -17.93 -32.86
CA ASP A 202 -1.66 -17.72 -33.85
C ASP A 202 -1.06 -18.04 -35.23
N VAL A 203 -1.49 -19.16 -35.82
CA VAL A 203 -0.88 -19.72 -37.04
C VAL A 203 -1.50 -19.01 -38.26
N ASN A 204 -0.90 -17.90 -38.67
CA ASN A 204 -1.14 -17.27 -39.97
C ASN A 204 0.04 -17.55 -40.92
N GLU A 205 -0.18 -17.40 -42.23
CA GLU A 205 0.80 -17.74 -43.28
C GLU A 205 2.11 -16.93 -43.14
N THR A 206 2.02 -15.67 -42.73
CA THR A 206 3.17 -14.82 -42.39
C THR A 206 3.89 -15.24 -41.09
N SER A 207 3.19 -15.91 -40.18
CA SER A 207 3.77 -16.47 -38.95
C SER A 207 4.67 -17.66 -39.26
N ILE A 208 4.35 -18.45 -40.29
CA ILE A 208 5.08 -19.68 -40.62
C ILE A 208 6.47 -19.36 -41.18
N GLU A 209 6.60 -18.41 -42.10
CA GLU A 209 7.90 -17.97 -42.62
C GLU A 209 8.79 -17.39 -41.50
N PHE A 210 8.21 -16.59 -40.60
CA PHE A 210 8.92 -16.04 -39.45
C PHE A 210 9.38 -17.13 -38.45
N ILE A 211 8.55 -18.17 -38.24
CA ILE A 211 8.90 -19.32 -37.41
C ILE A 211 10.02 -20.15 -38.08
N MET A 212 9.94 -20.37 -39.39
CA MET A 212 10.96 -21.11 -40.15
C MET A 212 12.30 -20.36 -40.15
N GLU A 213 12.30 -19.04 -40.35
CA GLU A 213 13.52 -18.25 -40.25
C GLU A 213 14.15 -18.30 -38.85
N ASN A 214 13.34 -18.19 -37.80
CA ASN A 214 13.84 -18.28 -36.44
C ASN A 214 14.34 -19.68 -36.11
N PHE A 215 13.70 -20.72 -36.64
CA PHE A 215 14.15 -22.10 -36.50
C PHE A 215 15.51 -22.31 -37.16
N ILE A 216 15.70 -21.81 -38.40
CA ILE A 216 16.98 -21.87 -39.11
C ILE A 216 18.07 -21.13 -38.31
N LYS A 217 17.79 -19.92 -37.81
CA LYS A 217 18.75 -19.14 -37.00
C LYS A 217 19.14 -19.85 -35.69
N VAL A 218 18.20 -20.52 -35.04
CA VAL A 218 18.46 -21.30 -33.82
C VAL A 218 19.30 -22.54 -34.14
N MET A 219 18.99 -23.22 -35.24
CA MET A 219 19.72 -24.41 -35.69
C MET A 219 21.14 -24.06 -36.15
N ASP A 220 21.35 -22.95 -36.85
CA ASP A 220 22.68 -22.47 -37.22
C ASP A 220 23.52 -22.17 -35.98
N LYS A 221 22.94 -21.52 -34.98
CA LYS A 221 23.63 -21.27 -33.69
C LYS A 221 23.94 -22.56 -32.92
N ALA A 222 23.09 -23.59 -33.04
CA ALA A 222 23.34 -24.91 -32.46
C ALA A 222 24.42 -25.69 -33.24
N HIS A 223 24.44 -25.58 -34.56
CA HIS A 223 25.47 -26.13 -35.43
C HIS A 223 26.83 -25.46 -35.20
N GLU A 224 26.87 -24.14 -35.07
CA GLU A 224 28.08 -23.40 -34.71
C GLU A 224 28.62 -23.83 -33.35
N ARG A 225 27.77 -23.98 -32.33
CA ARG A 225 28.18 -24.52 -31.03
C ARG A 225 28.73 -25.94 -31.13
N SER A 226 28.07 -26.80 -31.93
CA SER A 226 28.51 -28.18 -32.13
C SER A 226 29.82 -28.26 -32.89
N ARG A 227 30.03 -27.37 -33.87
CA ARG A 227 31.26 -27.19 -34.63
C ARG A 227 32.39 -26.68 -33.74
N LEU A 228 32.15 -25.65 -32.93
CA LEU A 228 33.11 -25.12 -31.95
C LEU A 228 33.52 -26.20 -30.94
N MET A 229 32.57 -27.00 -30.45
CA MET A 229 32.85 -28.15 -29.57
C MET A 229 33.65 -29.26 -30.26
N ARG A 230 33.49 -29.45 -31.58
CA ARG A 230 34.31 -30.40 -32.38
C ARG A 230 35.72 -29.88 -32.62
N ILE A 231 35.87 -28.58 -32.88
CA ILE A 231 37.16 -27.89 -33.00
C ILE A 231 37.93 -27.97 -31.69
N GLU A 232 37.30 -27.65 -30.55
CA GLU A 232 37.92 -27.77 -29.21
C GLU A 232 38.35 -29.20 -28.88
N ARG A 233 37.67 -30.21 -29.44
CA ARG A 233 38.00 -31.63 -29.27
C ARG A 233 38.94 -32.18 -30.34
N GLY A 234 39.41 -31.34 -31.28
CA GLY A 234 40.34 -31.74 -32.34
C GLY A 234 39.77 -32.72 -33.37
N LEU A 235 38.45 -32.83 -33.47
CA LEU A 235 37.73 -33.81 -34.31
C LEU A 235 37.19 -33.22 -35.62
N ASP A 236 37.46 -31.95 -35.91
CA ASP A 236 37.03 -31.34 -37.17
C ASP A 236 38.04 -31.72 -38.27
N PRO A 237 37.62 -32.40 -39.35
CA PRO A 237 38.50 -32.69 -40.46
C PRO A 237 38.90 -31.35 -41.09
N LYS A 238 40.19 -31.01 -41.00
CA LYS A 238 40.76 -29.97 -41.85
C LYS A 238 40.58 -30.46 -43.30
N ASP A 239 39.76 -29.77 -44.07
CA ASP A 239 39.87 -29.79 -45.53
C ASP A 239 41.32 -29.47 -45.94
#